data_AF-A0A1B3SK58-F1
#
_entry.id   AF-A0A1B3SK58-F1
#
_cell.length_a   1.000
_cell.length_b   1.000
_cell.length_c   1.000
_cell.angle_alpha   90.00
_cell.angle_beta   90.00
_cell.angle_gamma   90.00
#
_symmetry.space_group_name_H-M   'P 1'
#
loop_
_entity.id
_entity.type
_entity.pdbx_description
1 polymer ?
#
loop_
_entity_poly.entity_id
_entity_poly.type
_entity_poly.pdbx_seq_one_letter_code
_entity_poly.pdbx_strand_id
1 'polypeptide(L)'
;MKLNKIQDIINIFSEKDNFIFWKMGTKIASIMDNFYLYYSKLPDKYKSTNIQIENQNEKFLLKCVDQNITPSSSRNEPVSKSAIRQYIDVLCSFNIIVESNIKFNYIVLNRSTLKYDYEFIPSDIFLDLLKNFENYQYPQVKKIFYSALVSFLATFLNDMDFLFINTSKKQKEYISCKEIKRQSKKTGYDYFLDCFKFYGNNLDDIHENIIRKFA
;
A
#
# COMPACT_ATOMS: atom_id res chain seq x y z
N MET A 1 17.33 14.24 -20.79
CA MET A 1 16.06 13.66 -21.32
C MET A 1 15.34 12.72 -20.35
N LYS A 2 16.01 11.78 -19.65
CA LYS A 2 15.34 10.88 -18.67
C LYS A 2 14.56 11.62 -17.58
N LEU A 3 15.17 12.64 -16.97
CA LEU A 3 14.53 13.43 -15.91
C LEU A 3 13.23 14.09 -16.37
N ASN A 4 13.21 14.68 -17.56
CA ASN A 4 12.01 15.32 -18.11
C ASN A 4 10.87 14.31 -18.28
N LYS A 5 11.13 13.14 -18.92
CA LYS A 5 10.12 12.08 -19.07
C LYS A 5 9.57 11.62 -17.71
N ILE A 6 10.45 11.45 -16.72
CA ILE A 6 10.03 11.07 -15.37
C ILE A 6 9.15 12.16 -14.73
N GLN A 7 9.53 13.42 -14.87
CA GLN A 7 8.76 14.54 -14.33
C GLN A 7 7.42 14.68 -15.06
N ASP A 8 7.36 14.44 -16.38
CA ASP A 8 6.14 14.43 -17.17
C ASP A 8 5.15 13.37 -16.64
N ILE A 9 5.62 12.15 -16.37
CA ILE A 9 4.80 11.11 -15.72
C ILE A 9 4.27 11.58 -14.36
N ILE A 10 5.12 12.16 -13.52
CA ILE A 10 4.75 12.64 -12.18
C ILE A 10 3.71 13.77 -12.28
N ASN A 11 3.84 14.64 -13.28
CA ASN A 11 2.99 15.81 -13.47
C ASN A 11 1.53 15.45 -13.81
N ILE A 12 1.28 14.29 -14.43
CA ILE A 12 -0.07 13.76 -14.70
C ILE A 12 -0.91 13.69 -13.43
N PHE A 13 -0.28 13.37 -12.30
CA PHE A 13 -0.95 13.16 -11.01
C PHE A 13 -0.97 14.42 -10.14
N SER A 14 -0.36 15.50 -10.61
CA SER A 14 0.03 16.60 -9.76
C SER A 14 -1.16 17.44 -9.26
N GLU A 15 -2.26 17.47 -10.01
CA GLU A 15 -3.54 18.10 -9.64
C GLU A 15 -4.62 17.09 -9.24
N LYS A 16 -4.28 15.80 -9.13
CA LYS A 16 -5.23 14.73 -8.82
C LYS A 16 -5.29 14.45 -7.33
N ASP A 17 -6.51 14.34 -6.80
CA ASP A 17 -6.72 14.05 -5.38
C ASP A 17 -6.09 12.72 -4.93
N ASN A 18 -5.43 12.76 -3.77
CA ASN A 18 -4.84 11.63 -3.07
C ASN A 18 -3.63 10.95 -3.75
N PHE A 19 -3.07 11.50 -4.83
CA PHE A 19 -1.77 11.08 -5.36
C PHE A 19 -0.66 11.80 -4.59
N ILE A 20 -0.34 11.29 -3.41
CA ILE A 20 0.61 11.88 -2.46
C ILE A 20 1.64 10.83 -2.05
N PHE A 21 2.92 11.21 -2.04
CA PHE A 21 4.02 10.35 -1.60
C PHE A 21 3.94 10.10 -0.10
N TRP A 22 3.50 8.90 0.27
CA TRP A 22 3.14 8.57 1.64
C TRP A 22 4.32 7.93 2.38
N LYS A 23 4.89 8.68 3.32
CA LYS A 23 5.99 8.22 4.19
C LYS A 23 5.44 7.45 5.39
N MET A 24 5.25 6.14 5.26
CA MET A 24 4.78 5.30 6.37
C MET A 24 5.94 4.80 7.24
N GLY A 25 5.66 4.57 8.53
CA GLY A 25 6.62 4.01 9.49
C GLY A 25 6.73 2.49 9.44
N THR A 26 5.83 1.81 8.73
CA THR A 26 5.74 0.35 8.66
C THR A 26 5.74 -0.12 7.21
N LYS A 27 6.31 -1.30 6.97
CA LYS A 27 6.37 -1.92 5.65
C LYS A 27 4.99 -2.43 5.23
N ILE A 28 4.54 -2.07 4.03
CA ILE A 28 3.25 -2.48 3.48
C ILE A 28 3.16 -4.01 3.35
N ALA A 29 4.18 -4.63 2.73
CA ALA A 29 4.25 -6.09 2.58
C ALA A 29 4.15 -6.79 3.95
N SER A 30 4.88 -6.31 4.97
CA SER A 30 4.82 -6.90 6.31
C SER A 30 3.45 -6.79 6.98
N ILE A 31 2.68 -5.72 6.73
CA ILE A 31 1.29 -5.61 7.23
C ILE A 31 0.43 -6.71 6.60
N MET A 32 0.54 -6.87 5.28
CA MET A 32 -0.21 -7.86 4.53
C MET A 32 0.16 -9.30 4.94
N ASP A 33 1.47 -9.60 5.02
CA ASP A 33 2.00 -10.90 5.42
C ASP A 33 1.61 -11.27 6.85
N ASN A 34 1.76 -10.33 7.79
CA ASN A 34 1.39 -10.59 9.19
C ASN A 34 -0.12 -10.80 9.33
N PHE A 35 -0.94 -10.02 8.63
CA PHE A 35 -2.39 -10.23 8.63
C PHE A 35 -2.73 -11.63 8.10
N TYR A 36 -2.18 -12.00 6.94
CA TYR A 36 -2.36 -13.33 6.37
C TYR A 36 -1.93 -14.43 7.34
N LEU A 37 -0.74 -14.30 7.91
CA LEU A 37 -0.17 -15.28 8.84
C LEU A 37 -1.04 -15.46 10.08
N TYR A 38 -1.49 -14.37 10.69
CA TYR A 38 -2.22 -14.41 11.94
C TYR A 38 -3.68 -14.83 11.74
N TYR A 39 -4.33 -14.35 10.68
CA TYR A 39 -5.69 -14.71 10.35
C TYR A 39 -5.81 -16.13 9.79
N SER A 40 -4.87 -16.56 8.93
CA SER A 40 -4.90 -17.91 8.37
C SER A 40 -4.85 -18.94 9.49
N LYS A 41 -3.84 -18.86 10.37
CA LYS A 41 -3.56 -19.75 11.53
C LYS A 41 -4.63 -19.79 12.64
N LEU A 42 -5.73 -19.04 12.51
CA LEU A 42 -6.82 -19.13 13.47
C LEU A 42 -7.46 -20.52 13.42
N PRO A 43 -7.71 -21.16 14.58
CA PRO A 43 -8.56 -22.36 14.64
C PRO A 43 -9.93 -22.07 14.05
N ASP A 44 -10.54 -23.03 13.35
CA ASP A 44 -11.80 -22.83 12.61
C ASP A 44 -12.94 -22.25 13.48
N LYS A 45 -13.02 -22.67 14.75
CA LYS A 45 -14.01 -22.12 15.71
C LYS A 45 -13.90 -20.62 15.97
N TYR A 46 -12.74 -20.02 15.70
CA TYR A 46 -12.49 -18.58 15.84
C TYR A 46 -12.43 -17.87 14.49
N LYS A 47 -12.53 -18.58 13.37
CA LYS A 47 -12.36 -18.03 12.03
C LYS A 47 -13.67 -17.41 11.53
N SER A 48 -13.87 -16.14 11.85
CA SER A 48 -14.99 -15.32 11.39
C SER A 48 -14.59 -14.41 10.24
N THR A 49 -15.51 -14.13 9.33
CA THR A 49 -15.31 -13.07 8.32
C THR A 49 -15.31 -11.68 8.94
N ASN A 50 -15.91 -11.52 10.11
CA ASN A 50 -15.97 -10.24 10.80
C ASN A 50 -14.77 -10.09 11.72
N ILE A 51 -14.12 -8.94 11.63
CA ILE A 51 -13.02 -8.52 12.49
C ILE A 51 -13.32 -7.15 13.06
N GLN A 52 -12.82 -6.86 14.24
CA GLN A 52 -13.14 -5.62 14.96
C GLN A 52 -11.89 -4.99 15.56
N ILE A 53 -11.87 -3.67 15.62
CA ILE A 53 -10.86 -2.93 16.39
C ILE A 53 -11.36 -2.80 17.83
N GLU A 54 -10.58 -3.32 18.77
CA GLU A 54 -10.80 -3.16 20.20
C GLU A 54 -9.85 -2.10 20.75
N ASN A 55 -10.36 -1.22 21.61
CA ASN A 55 -9.57 -0.24 22.35
C ASN A 55 -9.26 -0.80 23.76
N GLN A 56 -7.98 -0.86 24.11
CA GLN A 56 -7.46 -1.22 25.41
C GLN A 56 -6.55 -0.09 25.91
N ASN A 57 -7.07 0.78 26.78
CA ASN A 57 -6.30 1.86 27.40
C ASN A 57 -5.51 2.72 26.38
N GLU A 58 -6.23 3.27 25.39
CA GLU A 58 -5.67 4.11 24.31
C GLU A 58 -4.76 3.40 23.30
N LYS A 59 -4.59 2.09 23.46
CA LYS A 59 -3.99 1.21 22.47
C LYS A 59 -5.06 0.36 21.79
N PHE A 60 -4.71 -0.19 20.63
CA PHE A 60 -5.67 -0.82 19.74
C PHE A 60 -5.22 -2.21 19.33
N LEU A 61 -6.19 -3.11 19.20
CA LEU A 61 -6.02 -4.46 18.65
C LEU A 61 -7.01 -4.67 17.52
N LEU A 62 -6.59 -5.34 16.46
CA LEU A 62 -7.49 -5.95 15.49
C LEU A 62 -7.77 -7.39 15.95
N LYS A 63 -9.05 -7.70 16.19
CA LYS A 63 -9.48 -9.02 16.67
C LYS A 63 -10.41 -9.70 15.69
N CYS A 64 -10.31 -11.03 15.62
CA CYS A 64 -11.34 -11.88 15.03
C CYS A 64 -11.93 -12.73 16.16
N VAL A 65 -13.21 -12.52 16.46
CA VAL A 65 -13.81 -13.00 17.72
C VAL A 65 -12.95 -12.49 18.89
N ASP A 66 -12.35 -13.38 19.69
CA ASP A 66 -11.47 -13.02 20.81
C ASP A 66 -9.97 -13.18 20.51
N GLN A 67 -9.62 -13.53 19.28
CA GLN A 67 -8.23 -13.78 18.88
C GLN A 67 -7.61 -12.53 18.27
N ASN A 68 -6.39 -12.20 18.72
CA ASN A 68 -5.64 -11.08 18.17
C ASN A 68 -5.05 -11.42 16.80
N ILE A 69 -5.39 -10.62 15.79
CA ILE A 69 -4.87 -10.67 14.43
C ILE A 69 -4.24 -9.34 13.99
N THR A 70 -3.88 -8.48 14.95
CA THR A 70 -3.18 -7.21 14.68
C THR A 70 -1.92 -7.48 13.88
N PRO A 71 -1.74 -6.89 12.68
CA PRO A 71 -0.60 -7.19 11.80
C PRO A 71 0.68 -6.46 12.22
N SER A 72 1.00 -6.50 13.51
CA SER A 72 2.23 -5.97 14.10
C SER A 72 3.36 -7.00 14.08
N SER A 73 4.60 -6.51 14.14
CA SER A 73 5.79 -7.34 14.36
C SER A 73 5.79 -7.99 15.74
N SER A 74 5.30 -7.27 16.76
CA SER A 74 5.12 -7.80 18.12
C SER A 74 3.74 -8.45 18.23
N ARG A 75 3.70 -9.78 18.24
CA ARG A 75 2.46 -10.55 18.40
C ARG A 75 1.86 -10.28 19.78
N ASN A 76 0.53 -10.20 19.86
CA ASN A 76 -0.23 -10.02 21.12
C ASN A 76 -0.12 -8.64 21.78
N GLU A 77 0.63 -7.69 21.23
CA GLU A 77 0.75 -6.34 21.79
C GLU A 77 -0.22 -5.35 21.15
N PRO A 78 -0.96 -4.56 21.95
CA PRO A 78 -1.74 -3.43 21.46
C PRO A 78 -0.86 -2.36 20.82
N VAL A 79 -1.32 -1.78 19.71
CA VAL A 79 -0.59 -0.76 18.94
C VAL A 79 -1.18 0.63 19.10
N SER A 80 -0.44 1.65 18.69
CA SER A 80 -0.94 3.03 18.71
C SER A 80 -2.10 3.25 17.73
N LYS A 81 -2.91 4.29 17.97
CA LYS A 81 -3.98 4.74 17.06
C LYS A 81 -3.48 4.97 15.63
N SER A 82 -2.28 5.53 15.47
CA SER A 82 -1.71 5.81 14.16
C SER A 82 -1.34 4.52 13.43
N ALA A 83 -0.77 3.54 14.14
CA ALA A 83 -0.39 2.26 13.59
C ALA A 83 -1.61 1.43 13.15
N ILE A 84 -2.63 1.30 14.01
CA ILE A 84 -3.83 0.52 13.65
C ILE A 84 -4.54 1.13 12.43
N ARG A 85 -4.62 2.46 12.34
CA ARG A 85 -5.17 3.16 11.17
C ARG A 85 -4.37 2.83 9.90
N GLN A 86 -3.03 2.88 9.97
CA GLN A 86 -2.17 2.51 8.84
C GLN A 86 -2.37 1.06 8.40
N TYR A 87 -2.56 0.15 9.35
CA TYR A 87 -2.80 -1.26 9.06
C TYR A 87 -4.12 -1.43 8.31
N ILE A 88 -5.20 -0.83 8.81
CA ILE A 88 -6.51 -0.84 8.15
C ILE A 88 -6.43 -0.18 6.78
N ASP A 89 -5.78 0.99 6.68
CA ASP A 89 -5.63 1.72 5.42
C ASP A 89 -4.99 0.85 4.34
N VAL A 90 -3.95 0.08 4.70
CA VAL A 90 -3.29 -0.87 3.79
C VAL A 90 -4.22 -2.03 3.43
N LEU A 91 -4.80 -2.71 4.43
CA LEU A 91 -5.64 -3.88 4.17
C LEU A 91 -6.88 -3.53 3.33
N CYS A 92 -7.51 -2.38 3.57
CA CYS A 92 -8.60 -1.85 2.74
C CYS A 92 -8.12 -1.49 1.34
N SER A 93 -6.93 -0.90 1.20
CA SER A 93 -6.40 -0.52 -0.11
C SER A 93 -6.20 -1.73 -1.04
N PHE A 94 -5.81 -2.87 -0.48
CA PHE A 94 -5.62 -4.10 -1.24
C PHE A 94 -6.87 -4.98 -1.32
N ASN A 95 -8.05 -4.47 -0.96
CA ASN A 95 -9.31 -5.24 -0.89
C ASN A 95 -9.18 -6.54 -0.07
N ILE A 96 -8.33 -6.55 0.96
CA ILE A 96 -8.23 -7.69 1.88
C ILE A 96 -9.37 -7.64 2.89
N ILE A 97 -9.72 -6.44 3.33
CA ILE A 97 -10.86 -6.17 4.21
C ILE A 97 -11.67 -4.99 3.67
N VAL A 98 -12.93 -4.87 4.09
CA VAL A 98 -13.78 -3.71 3.82
C VAL A 98 -14.46 -3.27 5.11
N GLU A 99 -14.68 -1.97 5.28
CA GLU A 99 -15.43 -1.44 6.42
C GLU A 99 -16.88 -1.95 6.38
N SER A 100 -17.38 -2.39 7.54
CA SER A 100 -18.77 -2.79 7.69
C SER A 100 -19.66 -1.60 8.07
N ASN A 101 -20.98 -1.80 8.11
CA ASN A 101 -21.92 -0.79 8.60
C ASN A 101 -21.79 -0.52 10.11
N ILE A 102 -21.07 -1.38 10.85
CA ILE A 102 -20.82 -1.20 12.27
C ILE A 102 -19.46 -0.54 12.43
N LYS A 103 -19.43 0.57 13.17
CA LYS A 103 -18.20 1.32 13.43
C LYS A 103 -17.10 0.40 13.98
N PHE A 104 -15.88 0.57 13.48
CA PHE A 104 -14.70 -0.22 13.86
C PHE A 104 -14.77 -1.72 13.56
N ASN A 105 -15.78 -2.16 12.80
CA ASN A 105 -15.89 -3.53 12.33
C ASN A 105 -15.62 -3.58 10.83
N TYR A 106 -14.95 -4.63 10.39
CA TYR A 106 -14.54 -4.86 9.02
C TYR A 106 -14.87 -6.30 8.62
N ILE A 107 -15.11 -6.49 7.33
CA ILE A 107 -15.39 -7.78 6.71
C ILE A 107 -14.15 -8.18 5.92
N VAL A 108 -13.60 -9.36 6.21
CA VAL A 108 -12.54 -9.97 5.43
C VAL A 108 -13.11 -10.43 4.08
N LEU A 109 -12.57 -9.88 3.00
CA LEU A 109 -13.03 -10.17 1.65
C LEU A 109 -12.46 -11.51 1.16
N ASN A 110 -13.36 -12.32 0.60
CA ASN A 110 -13.17 -13.60 -0.07
C ASN A 110 -12.10 -14.55 0.49
N ARG A 111 -12.55 -15.57 1.24
CA ARG A 111 -11.71 -16.60 1.87
C ARG A 111 -10.80 -17.37 0.90
N SER A 112 -11.05 -17.39 -0.41
CA SER A 112 -10.29 -18.21 -1.37
C SER A 112 -8.83 -17.80 -1.55
N THR A 113 -8.51 -16.51 -1.50
CA THR A 113 -7.11 -16.01 -1.46
C THR A 113 -6.47 -16.18 -0.07
N LEU A 114 -7.28 -16.46 0.96
CA LEU A 114 -6.87 -16.75 2.34
C LEU A 114 -7.00 -18.24 2.71
N LYS A 115 -7.33 -19.11 1.74
CA LYS A 115 -7.50 -20.55 1.92
C LYS A 115 -6.12 -21.22 1.85
N TYR A 116 -5.58 -21.42 3.04
CA TYR A 116 -4.62 -22.40 3.57
C TYR A 116 -3.54 -23.11 2.74
N ASP A 117 -3.48 -23.06 1.41
CA ASP A 117 -2.41 -23.75 0.65
C ASP A 117 -1.75 -22.88 -0.44
N TYR A 118 -2.09 -21.59 -0.54
CA TYR A 118 -1.43 -20.67 -1.46
C TYR A 118 -0.38 -19.82 -0.73
N GLU A 119 0.81 -19.72 -1.34
CA GLU A 119 1.82 -18.73 -0.97
C GLU A 119 1.22 -17.33 -1.16
N PHE A 120 1.17 -16.55 -0.07
CA PHE A 120 0.70 -15.18 -0.13
C PHE A 120 1.81 -14.31 -0.71
N ILE A 121 1.61 -13.78 -1.92
CA ILE A 121 2.59 -12.96 -2.62
C ILE A 121 2.03 -11.52 -2.72
N PRO A 122 2.50 -10.57 -1.89
CA PRO A 122 2.01 -9.19 -1.91
C PRO A 122 2.06 -8.52 -3.29
N SER A 123 3.05 -8.88 -4.11
CA SER A 123 3.25 -8.33 -5.45
C SER A 123 2.15 -8.75 -6.44
N ASP A 124 1.56 -9.94 -6.29
CA ASP A 124 0.46 -10.38 -7.16
C ASP A 124 -0.79 -9.54 -6.90
N ILE A 125 -1.07 -9.25 -5.62
CA ILE A 125 -2.19 -8.39 -5.21
C ILE A 125 -1.97 -6.95 -5.68
N PHE A 126 -0.71 -6.47 -5.63
CA PHE A 126 -0.37 -5.17 -6.18
C PHE A 126 -0.54 -5.11 -7.70
N LEU A 127 -0.19 -6.17 -8.43
CA LEU A 127 -0.40 -6.25 -9.87
C LEU A 127 -1.89 -6.24 -10.22
N ASP A 128 -2.73 -6.92 -9.45
CA ASP A 128 -4.19 -6.86 -9.63
C ASP A 128 -4.75 -5.47 -9.35
N LEU A 129 -4.18 -4.75 -8.38
CA LEU A 129 -4.46 -3.33 -8.15
C LEU A 129 -4.06 -2.48 -9.36
N LEU A 130 -2.90 -2.72 -10.01
CA LEU A 130 -2.50 -1.98 -11.21
C LEU A 130 -3.46 -2.22 -12.40
N LYS A 131 -3.90 -3.47 -12.59
CA LYS A 131 -4.82 -3.86 -13.66
C LYS A 131 -6.20 -3.22 -13.47
N ASN A 132 -6.69 -3.18 -12.23
CA ASN A 132 -8.05 -2.76 -11.90
C ASN A 132 -8.10 -1.41 -11.17
N PHE A 133 -7.07 -0.58 -11.30
CA PHE A 133 -6.86 0.63 -10.48
C PHE A 133 -8.08 1.57 -10.42
N GLU A 134 -8.81 1.71 -11.53
CA GLU A 134 -10.01 2.56 -11.65
C GLU A 134 -11.18 2.08 -10.79
N ASN A 135 -11.24 0.79 -10.46
CA ASN A 135 -12.30 0.20 -9.66
C ASN A 135 -12.11 0.43 -8.15
N TYR A 136 -10.93 0.89 -7.73
CA TYR A 136 -10.63 1.10 -6.31
C TYR A 136 -11.12 2.47 -5.84
N GLN A 137 -12.07 2.46 -4.90
CA GLN A 137 -12.64 3.66 -4.31
C GLN A 137 -11.85 4.14 -3.07
N TYR A 138 -11.07 3.26 -2.44
CA TYR A 138 -10.40 3.59 -1.18
C TYR A 138 -9.25 4.61 -1.41
N PRO A 139 -9.29 5.82 -0.81
CA PRO A 139 -8.35 6.89 -1.17
C PRO A 139 -6.87 6.57 -0.99
N GLN A 140 -6.54 5.65 -0.07
CA GLN A 140 -5.17 5.29 0.25
C GLN A 140 -4.53 4.43 -0.85
N VAL A 141 -5.33 3.80 -1.72
CA VAL A 141 -4.86 3.08 -2.92
C VAL A 141 -4.06 4.01 -3.82
N LYS A 142 -4.57 5.22 -4.06
CA LYS A 142 -3.91 6.24 -4.90
C LYS A 142 -2.56 6.66 -4.32
N LYS A 143 -2.47 6.78 -2.98
CA LYS A 143 -1.22 7.11 -2.28
C LYS A 143 -0.19 5.99 -2.41
N ILE A 144 -0.61 4.75 -2.19
CA ILE A 144 0.26 3.57 -2.28
C ILE A 144 0.77 3.41 -3.72
N PHE A 145 -0.13 3.45 -4.71
CA PHE A 145 0.23 3.42 -6.12
C PHE A 145 1.23 4.52 -6.49
N TYR A 146 0.91 5.77 -6.17
CA TYR A 146 1.76 6.92 -6.49
C TYR A 146 3.13 6.81 -5.83
N SER A 147 3.18 6.40 -4.57
CA SER A 147 4.44 6.26 -3.84
C SER A 147 5.32 5.16 -4.40
N ALA A 148 4.72 4.04 -4.82
CA ALA A 148 5.43 2.97 -5.51
C ALA A 148 5.90 3.40 -6.90
N LEU A 149 5.08 4.12 -7.66
CA LEU A 149 5.45 4.67 -8.98
C LEU A 149 6.63 5.64 -8.88
N VAL A 150 6.56 6.62 -7.97
CA VAL A 150 7.66 7.58 -7.75
C VAL A 150 8.93 6.86 -7.32
N SER A 151 8.81 5.85 -6.45
CA SER A 151 9.94 5.03 -6.01
C SER A 151 10.57 4.26 -7.17
N PHE A 152 9.75 3.74 -8.08
CA PHE A 152 10.19 3.05 -9.29
C PHE A 152 10.87 4.02 -10.27
N LEU A 153 10.27 5.17 -10.56
CA LEU A 153 10.88 6.16 -11.45
C LEU A 153 12.23 6.66 -10.94
N ALA A 154 12.37 6.80 -9.62
CA ALA A 154 13.64 7.20 -9.01
C ALA A 154 14.79 6.18 -9.26
N THR A 155 14.51 4.91 -9.62
CA THR A 155 15.57 3.94 -9.93
C THR A 155 16.27 4.21 -11.26
N PHE A 156 15.67 5.00 -12.15
CA PHE A 156 16.27 5.41 -13.42
C PHE A 156 17.23 6.61 -13.29
N LEU A 157 17.33 7.19 -12.09
CA LEU A 157 18.07 8.41 -11.79
C LEU A 157 19.17 8.17 -10.74
N ASN A 158 20.16 9.07 -10.73
CA ASN A 158 21.23 9.07 -9.74
C ASN A 158 20.71 9.59 -8.40
N ASP A 159 21.39 9.22 -7.32
CA ASP A 159 21.01 9.62 -5.96
C ASP A 159 21.00 11.13 -5.72
N MET A 160 21.81 11.87 -6.50
CA MET A 160 21.91 13.33 -6.45
C MET A 160 20.83 14.07 -7.26
N ASP A 161 20.06 13.35 -8.09
CA ASP A 161 18.95 13.94 -8.84
C ASP A 161 17.76 14.23 -7.92
N PHE A 162 16.92 15.20 -8.31
CA PHE A 162 15.73 15.61 -7.55
C PHE A 162 14.46 15.44 -8.39
N LEU A 163 13.38 15.03 -7.74
CA LEU A 163 12.04 14.97 -8.32
C LEU A 163 11.12 15.95 -7.62
N PHE A 164 10.26 16.64 -8.37
CA PHE A 164 9.24 17.52 -7.82
C PHE A 164 7.94 16.74 -7.66
N ILE A 165 7.62 16.32 -6.43
CA ILE A 165 6.53 15.38 -6.15
C ILE A 165 5.54 15.93 -5.13
N ASN A 166 4.30 15.41 -5.14
CA ASN A 166 3.28 15.72 -4.15
C ASN A 166 3.64 15.06 -2.80
N THR A 167 3.85 15.85 -1.75
CA THR A 167 4.09 15.37 -0.37
C THR A 167 2.87 15.53 0.54
N SER A 168 1.95 16.43 0.17
CA SER A 168 0.64 16.58 0.81
C SER A 168 -0.39 17.08 -0.21
N LYS A 169 -1.66 17.21 0.20
CA LYS A 169 -2.76 17.66 -0.69
C LYS A 169 -2.51 19.03 -1.35
N LYS A 170 -1.67 19.88 -0.76
CA LYS A 170 -1.44 21.26 -1.22
C LYS A 170 0.05 21.59 -1.38
N GLN A 171 0.93 20.59 -1.30
CA GLN A 171 2.36 20.83 -1.22
C GLN A 171 3.11 19.88 -2.14
N LYS A 172 3.88 20.49 -3.04
CA LYS A 172 4.89 19.83 -3.87
C LYS A 172 6.27 20.22 -3.34
N GLU A 173 7.18 19.26 -3.30
CA GLU A 173 8.54 19.47 -2.81
C GLU A 173 9.55 18.82 -3.77
N TYR A 174 10.72 19.43 -3.88
CA TYR A 174 11.88 18.79 -4.48
C TYR A 174 12.47 17.80 -3.48
N ILE A 175 12.40 16.52 -3.79
CA ILE A 175 12.96 15.44 -2.97
C ILE A 175 14.07 14.75 -3.75
N SER A 176 15.21 14.53 -3.11
CA SER A 176 16.31 13.80 -3.73
C SER A 176 15.94 12.34 -3.96
N CYS A 177 16.44 11.77 -5.07
CA CYS A 177 16.23 10.36 -5.39
C CYS A 177 16.80 9.45 -4.29
N LYS A 178 17.89 9.86 -3.63
CA LYS A 178 18.41 9.18 -2.43
C LYS A 178 17.37 9.04 -1.32
N GLU A 179 16.66 10.13 -1.01
CA GLU A 179 15.62 10.11 0.03
C GLU A 179 14.42 9.27 -0.40
N ILE A 180 13.99 9.36 -1.67
CA ILE A 180 12.90 8.55 -2.22
C ILE A 180 13.24 7.05 -2.11
N LYS A 181 14.43 6.64 -2.56
CA LYS A 181 14.90 5.24 -2.49
C LYS A 181 15.02 4.76 -1.04
N ARG A 182 15.48 5.61 -0.12
CA ARG A 182 15.54 5.29 1.32
C ARG A 182 14.15 5.07 1.92
N GLN A 183 13.19 5.94 1.61
CA GLN A 183 11.81 5.79 2.06
C GLN A 183 11.14 4.57 1.42
N SER A 184 11.42 4.29 0.15
CA SER A 184 10.96 3.09 -0.55
C SER A 184 11.32 1.82 0.22
N LYS A 185 12.59 1.65 0.59
CA LYS A 185 13.06 0.51 1.41
C LYS A 185 12.45 0.47 2.82
N LYS A 186 12.23 1.64 3.44
CA LYS A 186 11.67 1.74 4.79
C LYS A 186 10.19 1.35 4.82
N THR A 187 9.41 1.80 3.83
CA THR A 187 7.97 1.57 3.71
C THR A 187 7.64 0.30 2.92
N GLY A 188 8.62 -0.31 2.25
CA GLY A 188 8.42 -1.54 1.47
C GLY A 188 7.84 -1.29 0.07
N TYR A 189 7.95 -0.08 -0.47
CA TYR A 189 7.56 0.17 -1.87
C TYR A 189 8.50 -0.52 -2.86
N ASP A 190 9.73 -0.82 -2.42
CA ASP A 190 10.73 -1.55 -3.20
C ASP A 190 10.28 -2.97 -3.58
N TYR A 191 9.37 -3.57 -2.81
CA TYR A 191 8.75 -4.87 -3.14
C TYR A 191 7.88 -4.84 -4.40
N PHE A 192 7.35 -3.66 -4.77
CA PHE A 192 6.38 -3.53 -5.86
C PHE A 192 6.97 -2.95 -7.15
N LEU A 193 8.27 -2.62 -7.18
CA LEU A 193 8.88 -1.91 -8.31
C LEU A 193 8.75 -2.70 -9.62
N ASP A 194 8.98 -4.01 -9.55
CA ASP A 194 8.89 -4.89 -10.72
C ASP A 194 7.46 -5.00 -11.28
N CYS A 195 6.44 -4.69 -10.48
CA CYS A 195 5.05 -4.66 -10.96
C CYS A 195 4.85 -3.56 -12.03
N PHE A 196 5.66 -2.50 -12.02
CA PHE A 196 5.59 -1.44 -13.02
C PHE A 196 6.14 -1.85 -14.40
N LYS A 197 6.82 -3.01 -14.51
CA LYS A 197 7.14 -3.60 -15.81
C LYS A 197 5.89 -3.96 -16.62
N PHE A 198 4.72 -4.03 -15.97
CA PHE A 198 3.42 -4.08 -16.63
C PHE A 198 3.22 -2.93 -17.66
N TYR A 199 3.79 -1.75 -17.41
CA TYR A 199 3.69 -0.61 -18.31
C TYR A 199 4.79 -0.59 -19.40
N GLY A 200 5.75 -1.50 -19.36
CA GLY A 200 6.83 -1.56 -20.36
C GLY A 200 8.18 -1.98 -19.79
N ASN A 201 9.12 -2.29 -20.67
CA ASN A 201 10.44 -2.81 -20.29
C ASN A 201 11.51 -1.71 -20.17
N ASN A 202 11.23 -0.52 -20.69
CA ASN A 202 12.12 0.63 -20.66
C ASN A 202 11.33 1.92 -20.34
N LEU A 203 12.05 3.01 -20.03
CA LEU A 203 11.42 4.28 -19.63
C LEU A 203 10.51 4.88 -20.70
N ASP A 204 10.78 4.63 -21.99
CA ASP A 204 10.01 5.20 -23.09
C ASP A 204 8.65 4.51 -23.20
N ASP A 205 8.63 3.18 -23.17
CA ASP A 205 7.40 2.38 -23.13
C ASP A 205 6.53 2.78 -21.93
N ILE A 206 7.17 2.89 -20.76
CA ILE A 206 6.50 3.21 -19.50
C ILE A 206 5.89 4.60 -19.55
N HIS A 207 6.62 5.57 -20.10
CA HIS A 207 6.15 6.94 -20.28
C HIS A 207 4.92 6.97 -21.19
N GLU A 208 4.99 6.35 -22.36
CA GLU A 208 3.88 6.32 -23.32
C GLU A 208 2.63 5.63 -22.73
N ASN A 209 2.79 4.46 -22.10
CA ASN A 209 1.67 3.70 -21.56
C ASN A 209 1.03 4.36 -20.33
N ILE A 210 1.83 5.00 -19.45
CA ILE A 210 1.27 5.74 -18.31
C ILE A 210 0.53 7.00 -18.79
N ILE A 211 1.09 7.75 -19.75
CA ILE A 211 0.38 8.90 -20.34
C ILE A 211 -0.94 8.43 -20.96
N ARG A 212 -0.91 7.39 -21.79
CA ARG A 212 -2.13 6.88 -22.45
C ARG A 212 -3.22 6.44 -21.47
N LYS A 213 -2.82 5.90 -20.31
CA LYS A 213 -3.77 5.39 -19.31
C LYS A 213 -4.28 6.48 -18.37
N PHE A 214 -3.49 7.52 -18.09
CA PHE A 214 -3.78 8.44 -16.99
C PHE A 214 -3.83 9.92 -17.38
N ALA A 215 -3.35 10.35 -18.54
CA ALA A 215 -3.51 11.73 -19.00
C ALA A 215 -4.91 11.94 -19.61
#